data_AF-U5DBZ3-F1
#
_entry.id   AF-U5DBZ3-F1
#
_cell.length_a   1.000
_cell.length_b   1.000
_cell.length_c   1.000
_cell.angle_alpha   90.00
_cell.angle_beta   90.00
_cell.angle_gamma   90.00
#
_symmetry.space_group_name_H-M   'P 1'
#
loop_
_entity.id
_entity.type
_entity.pdbx_description
1 polymer ?
#
loop_
_entity_poly.entity_id
_entity_poly.type
_entity_poly.pdbx_seq_one_letter_code
_entity_poly.pdbx_strand_id
1 'polypeptide(L)'
;MFSWLRRIAEACWRPVQRFGHMSKDDEDKGDNLLWCKDLCCHSLGNFSNAVVQANEFLEDQSQVEVGRDGTLVGIYDGHVGPEASWFVRVRSLFL
;
A
#
# COMPACT_ATOMS: atom_id res chain seq x y z
N MET A 1 -29.38 7.81 2.96
CA MET A 1 -29.22 7.03 4.21
C MET A 1 -28.62 5.64 4.04
N PHE A 2 -28.36 5.14 2.81
CA PHE A 2 -27.77 3.80 2.56
C PHE A 2 -26.38 3.82 1.90
N SER A 3 -25.71 4.98 1.86
CA SER A 3 -24.41 5.15 1.18
C SER A 3 -23.31 4.26 1.76
N TRP A 4 -23.35 3.98 3.06
CA TRP A 4 -22.38 3.11 3.73
C TRP A 4 -22.52 1.63 3.31
N LEU A 5 -23.75 1.12 3.17
CA LEU A 5 -24.01 -0.23 2.65
C LEU A 5 -23.53 -0.38 1.21
N ARG A 6 -23.73 0.65 0.37
CA ARG A 6 -23.20 0.67 -1.00
C ARG A 6 -21.67 0.67 -1.03
N ARG A 7 -20.99 1.36 -0.10
CA ARG A 7 -19.53 1.35 0.01
C ARG A 7 -18.98 0.01 0.46
N ILE A 8 -19.63 -0.62 1.45
CA ILE A 8 -19.27 -1.99 1.89
C ILE A 8 -19.41 -2.94 0.72
N ALA A 9 -20.54 -2.86 0.00
CA ALA A 9 -20.77 -3.62 -1.19
C ALA A 9 -19.64 -3.43 -2.22
N GLU A 10 -19.44 -2.21 -2.71
CA GLU A 10 -18.43 -1.92 -3.73
C GLU A 10 -17.01 -2.33 -3.29
N ALA A 11 -16.67 -2.26 -2.00
CA ALA A 11 -15.39 -2.73 -1.48
C ALA A 11 -15.28 -4.27 -1.49
N CYS A 12 -16.33 -5.00 -1.10
CA CYS A 12 -16.37 -6.46 -1.10
C CYS A 12 -16.43 -7.08 -2.51
N TRP A 13 -16.91 -6.33 -3.51
CA TRP A 13 -17.01 -6.77 -4.91
C TRP A 13 -15.79 -6.38 -5.78
N ARG A 14 -14.85 -5.59 -5.26
CA ARG A 14 -13.61 -5.28 -5.97
C ARG A 14 -12.66 -6.49 -5.95
N PRO A 15 -11.94 -6.76 -7.07
CA PRO A 15 -10.87 -7.75 -7.08
C PRO A 15 -9.88 -7.46 -5.95
N VAL A 16 -9.25 -8.49 -5.38
CA VAL A 16 -8.13 -8.31 -4.43
C VAL A 16 -7.08 -7.44 -5.12
N GLN A 17 -7.00 -6.19 -4.67
CA GLN A 17 -6.01 -5.25 -5.18
C GLN A 17 -4.76 -5.43 -4.35
N ARG A 18 -3.80 -6.18 -4.90
CA ARG A 18 -2.44 -6.18 -4.38
C ARG A 18 -1.82 -4.84 -4.72
N PHE A 19 -1.69 -3.96 -3.72
CA PHE A 19 -1.00 -2.71 -3.89
C PHE A 19 0.48 -2.93 -3.57
N GLY A 20 1.15 -3.61 -4.51
CA GLY A 20 2.55 -3.92 -4.44
C GLY A 20 3.11 -3.87 -5.83
N HIS A 21 3.85 -2.79 -6.12
CA HIS A 21 4.67 -2.59 -7.32
C HIS A 21 3.96 -2.08 -8.59
N MET A 22 4.34 -0.88 -9.07
CA MET A 22 5.13 -0.68 -10.30
C MET A 22 5.05 0.76 -10.80
N SER A 23 6.23 1.21 -11.23
CA SER A 23 6.53 2.35 -12.08
C SER A 23 6.38 3.76 -11.50
N LYS A 24 7.49 4.47 -11.66
CA LYS A 24 7.68 5.91 -11.68
C LYS A 24 6.94 6.52 -12.90
N ASP A 25 5.68 6.15 -13.12
CA ASP A 25 4.94 6.56 -14.34
C ASP A 25 3.87 7.61 -14.05
N ASP A 26 4.12 8.45 -13.05
CA ASP A 26 3.50 9.77 -13.01
C ASP A 26 4.63 10.79 -12.97
N GLU A 27 4.81 11.50 -14.08
CA GLU A 27 5.60 12.73 -14.22
C GLU A 27 5.02 13.83 -13.31
N ASP A 28 4.93 13.59 -12.01
CA ASP A 28 4.55 14.62 -11.07
C ASP A 28 5.78 15.14 -10.34
N LYS A 29 5.80 16.46 -10.15
CA LYS A 29 6.89 17.25 -9.56
C LYS A 29 7.04 17.00 -8.04
N GLY A 30 6.94 15.75 -7.61
CA GLY A 30 7.09 15.29 -6.25
C GLY A 30 8.56 15.07 -5.89
N ASP A 31 8.90 15.36 -4.64
CA ASP A 31 10.20 15.07 -4.06
C ASP A 31 10.54 13.59 -4.30
N ASN A 32 11.63 13.29 -5.01
CA ASN A 32 12.01 11.91 -5.39
C ASN A 32 12.21 10.98 -4.18
N LEU A 33 12.28 11.56 -2.98
CA LEU A 33 12.42 10.90 -1.69
C LEU A 33 11.09 10.50 -1.05
N LEU A 34 9.96 11.02 -1.53
CA LEU A 34 8.64 10.76 -0.97
C LEU A 34 7.84 9.85 -1.92
N TRP A 35 7.48 8.68 -1.43
CA TRP A 35 6.44 7.87 -2.04
C TRP A 35 5.17 7.99 -1.22
N CYS A 36 4.08 8.42 -1.83
CA CYS A 36 2.78 8.50 -1.19
C CYS A 36 1.74 7.83 -2.07
N LYS A 37 0.77 7.21 -1.41
CA LYS A 37 -0.46 6.71 -2.00
C LYS A 37 -1.61 7.54 -1.45
N ASP A 38 -2.33 8.17 -2.36
CA ASP A 38 -3.52 8.94 -2.05
C ASP A 38 -4.61 8.09 -1.39
N LEU A 39 -5.62 8.79 -0.85
CA LEU A 39 -6.76 8.21 -0.18
C LEU A 39 -7.42 7.10 -1.01
N CYS A 40 -7.29 5.87 -0.52
CA CYS A 40 -7.91 4.67 -1.02
C CYS A 40 -9.18 4.34 -0.25
N CYS A 41 -10.21 3.87 -0.95
CA CYS A 41 -11.47 3.45 -0.35
C CYS A 41 -11.34 2.05 0.28
N HIS A 42 -11.83 1.91 1.50
CA HIS A 42 -12.02 0.65 2.23
C HIS A 42 -13.50 0.54 2.68
N SER A 43 -13.98 -0.67 2.97
CA SER A 43 -15.38 -0.92 3.39
C SER A 43 -15.77 -0.15 4.65
N LEU A 44 -14.80 0.14 5.52
CA LEU A 44 -14.99 0.84 6.80
C LEU A 44 -14.43 2.28 6.83
N GLY A 45 -13.92 2.81 5.71
CA GLY A 45 -13.31 4.14 5.71
C GLY A 45 -12.43 4.41 4.51
N ASN A 46 -11.54 5.39 4.63
CA ASN A 46 -10.50 5.64 3.64
C ASN A 46 -9.13 5.57 4.32
N PHE A 47 -8.09 5.19 3.59
CA PHE A 47 -6.73 5.14 4.08
C PHE A 47 -5.76 5.73 3.06
N SER A 48 -4.66 6.31 3.51
CA SER A 48 -3.50 6.65 2.68
C SER A 48 -2.27 5.96 3.26
N ASN A 49 -1.19 5.91 2.48
CA ASN A 49 0.08 5.33 2.92
C ASN A 49 1.23 6.13 2.31
N ALA A 50 2.30 6.35 3.05
CA ALA A 50 3.49 7.00 2.53
C ALA A 50 4.76 6.39 3.13
N VAL A 51 5.83 6.42 2.36
CA VAL A 51 7.19 6.05 2.77
C VAL A 51 8.10 7.19 2.36
N VAL A 52 8.92 7.66 3.30
CA VAL A 52 9.87 8.76 3.07
C VAL A 52 11.27 8.21 3.19
N GLN A 53 12.09 8.47 2.19
CA GLN A 53 13.48 8.08 2.13
C GLN A 53 14.34 9.01 2.99
N ALA A 54 14.98 8.46 4.02
CA ALA A 54 15.96 9.16 4.84
C ALA A 54 17.43 8.85 4.45
N ASN A 55 17.69 7.66 3.90
CA ASN A 55 19.02 7.17 3.53
C ASN A 55 19.27 7.28 2.02
N GLU A 56 20.50 6.97 1.57
CA GLU A 56 20.86 6.92 0.14
C GLU A 56 19.98 5.93 -0.65
N PHE A 57 19.57 4.84 0.01
CA PHE A 57 18.64 3.85 -0.52
C PHE A 57 17.36 3.84 0.30
N LEU A 58 16.23 3.61 -0.38
CA LEU A 58 14.96 3.37 0.30
C LEU A 58 14.91 1.91 0.78
N GLU A 59 15.37 1.69 2.00
CA GLU A 59 15.39 0.39 2.65
C GLU A 59 13.99 0.00 3.17
N ASP A 60 13.21 0.99 3.61
CA ASP A 60 11.86 0.79 4.15
C ASP A 60 10.87 0.37 3.07
N GLN A 61 10.02 -0.59 3.44
CA GLN A 61 9.00 -1.13 2.57
C GLN A 61 7.63 -1.11 3.26
N SER A 62 6.56 -0.88 2.50
CA SER A 62 5.19 -0.99 2.99
C SER A 62 4.30 -1.73 1.99
N GLN A 63 3.23 -2.34 2.52
CA GLN A 63 2.25 -3.10 1.77
C GLN A 63 0.88 -2.86 2.39
N VAL A 64 -0.13 -2.64 1.54
CA VAL A 64 -1.52 -2.68 1.98
C VAL A 64 -2.28 -3.58 1.03
N GLU A 65 -2.95 -4.60 1.56
CA GLU A 65 -3.79 -5.49 0.80
C GLU A 65 -5.18 -5.48 1.40
N VAL A 66 -6.15 -5.06 0.59
CA VAL A 66 -7.55 -5.02 0.98
C VAL A 66 -8.20 -6.28 0.42
N GLY A 67 -8.56 -7.19 1.31
CA GLY A 67 -9.31 -8.39 1.02
C GLY A 67 -10.78 -8.25 1.39
N ARG A 68 -11.57 -9.27 1.04
CA ARG A 68 -12.99 -9.34 1.39
C ARG A 68 -13.21 -9.42 2.91
N ASP A 69 -12.36 -10.19 3.60
CA ASP A 69 -12.53 -10.55 5.00
C ASP A 69 -11.61 -9.78 5.95
N GLY A 70 -10.75 -8.91 5.41
CA GLY A 70 -9.80 -8.14 6.20
C GLY A 70 -8.85 -7.30 5.35
N THR A 71 -8.12 -6.41 6.02
CA THR A 71 -7.04 -5.63 5.41
C THR A 71 -5.73 -6.01 6.08
N LEU A 72 -4.73 -6.39 5.28
CA LEU A 72 -3.35 -6.54 5.73
C LEU A 72 -2.65 -5.19 5.56
N VAL A 73 -1.99 -4.73 6.62
CA VAL A 73 -1.08 -3.58 6.58
C VAL A 73 0.29 -4.05 7.05
N GLY A 74 1.28 -4.02 6.16
CA GLY A 74 2.67 -4.36 6.43
C GLY A 74 3.56 -3.13 6.37
N ILE A 75 4.36 -2.92 7.42
CA ILE A 75 5.43 -1.91 7.49
C ILE A 75 6.71 -2.67 7.83
N TYR A 76 7.71 -2.53 6.98
CA TYR A 76 8.96 -3.28 7.04
C TYR A 76 10.12 -2.29 7.04
N ASP A 77 10.75 -2.11 8.21
CA ASP A 77 11.97 -1.32 8.38
C ASP A 77 13.16 -2.11 7.81
N GLY A 78 13.82 -1.55 6.80
CA GLY A 78 14.95 -2.20 6.15
C GLY A 78 16.28 -1.71 6.72
N HIS A 79 17.27 -2.60 6.81
CA HIS A 79 18.61 -2.22 7.27
C HIS A 79 19.70 -3.02 6.57
N VAL A 80 20.79 -2.35 6.21
CA VAL A 80 21.92 -2.92 5.46
C VAL A 80 21.48 -3.36 4.06
N GLY A 81 20.64 -2.54 3.42
CA GLY A 81 20.06 -2.79 2.10
C GLY A 81 18.55 -3.13 2.13
N PRO A 82 17.86 -3.00 0.97
CA PRO A 82 16.42 -3.22 0.87
C PRO A 82 16.02 -4.69 0.71
N GLU A 83 16.97 -5.62 0.60
CA GLU A 83 16.71 -6.99 0.14
C GLU A 83 15.75 -7.74 1.07
N ALA A 84 15.93 -7.61 2.39
CA ALA A 84 15.11 -8.31 3.37
C ALA A 84 13.69 -7.76 3.43
N SER A 85 13.54 -6.44 3.55
CA SER A 85 12.25 -5.76 3.58
C SER A 85 11.49 -5.94 2.26
N TRP A 86 12.20 -5.94 1.12
CA TRP A 86 11.62 -6.19 -0.20
C TRP A 86 11.16 -7.64 -0.35
N PHE A 87 11.97 -8.60 0.12
CA PHE A 87 11.59 -10.01 0.12
C PHE A 87 10.29 -10.24 0.89
N VAL A 88 10.16 -9.65 2.08
CA VAL A 88 8.94 -9.76 2.88
C VAL A 88 7.76 -9.13 2.15
N ARG A 89 7.91 -7.93 1.57
CA ARG A 89 6.84 -7.29 0.79
C ARG A 89 6.35 -8.16 -0.37
N VAL A 90 7.26 -8.71 -1.17
CA VAL A 90 6.90 -9.44 -2.42
C VAL A 90 6.45 -10.88 -2.16
N ARG A 91 6.90 -11.50 -1.06
CA ARG A 91 6.57 -12.88 -0.71
C ARG A 91 5.59 -13.04 0.45
N SER A 92 5.10 -11.95 1.03
CA SER A 92 3.95 -12.01 1.92
C SER A 92 2.75 -12.51 1.11
N LEU A 93 2.46 -13.80 1.26
CA LEU A 93 1.34 -14.53 0.66
C LEU A 93 0.16 -14.47 1.62
N PHE A 94 -0.39 -13.29 1.87
CA PHE A 94 -1.71 -13.20 2.45
C PHE A 94 -2.69 -12.93 1.30
N LEU A 95 -3.62 -13.88 1.12
CA LEU A 95 -4.63 -14.01 0.05
C LEU A 95 -4.12 -14.56 -1.29
#